data_AF-A0A1G0JX96-F1
#
_entry.id   AF-A0A1G0JX96-F1
#
_cell.length_a   1.000
_cell.length_b   1.000
_cell.length_c   1.000
_cell.angle_alpha   90.00
_cell.angle_beta   90.00
_cell.angle_gamma   90.00
#
_symmetry.space_group_name_H-M   'P 1'
#
loop_
_entity.id
_entity.type
_entity.pdbx_description
1 polymer ?
#
loop_
_entity_poly.entity_id
_entity_poly.type
_entity_poly.pdbx_seq_one_letter_code
_entity_poly.pdbx_strand_id
1 'polypeptide(L)'
;MIHEAMILEYTGRQLALMELAAQLKFTIYAVLIVNLFFPWGISQSFAPGALLLAAFALAAKLAVLGAFLAISETAMAKMRLFMVPTFLAVAFTLALLGMLSFIMLESL
;
A
#
# COMPACT_ATOMS: atom_id res chain seq x y z
N MET A 1 -18.95 0.83 -6.78
CA MET A 1 -20.30 0.43 -7.21
C MET A 1 -20.32 -0.21 -8.59
N ILE A 2 -19.52 0.25 -9.57
CA ILE A 2 -19.33 -0.51 -10.84
C ILE A 2 -18.50 -1.79 -10.59
N HIS A 3 -17.50 -1.73 -9.70
CA HIS A 3 -16.64 -2.88 -9.39
C HIS A 3 -17.36 -4.00 -8.63
N GLU A 4 -18.27 -3.68 -7.69
CA GLU A 4 -19.10 -4.69 -7.04
C GLU A 4 -20.03 -5.39 -8.03
N ALA A 5 -20.55 -4.69 -9.04
CA ALA A 5 -21.41 -5.31 -10.06
C ALA A 5 -20.68 -6.41 -10.85
N MET A 6 -19.37 -6.28 -11.04
CA MET A 6 -18.54 -7.27 -11.75
C MET A 6 -18.33 -8.56 -10.93
N ILE A 7 -18.53 -8.51 -9.61
CA ILE A 7 -18.31 -9.64 -8.69
C ILE A 7 -19.62 -10.39 -8.39
N LEU A 8 -20.78 -9.75 -8.59
CA LEU A 8 -22.10 -10.31 -8.27
C LEU A 8 -22.47 -11.57 -9.06
N GLU A 9 -21.77 -11.87 -10.16
CA GLU A 9 -21.99 -13.07 -10.97
C GLU A 9 -21.40 -14.34 -10.34
N TYR A 10 -20.47 -14.20 -9.38
CA TYR A 10 -19.74 -15.31 -8.77
C TYR A 10 -20.26 -15.63 -7.37
N THR A 11 -20.29 -16.92 -7.02
CA THR A 11 -20.80 -17.40 -5.73
C THR A 11 -19.83 -18.33 -5.00
N GLY A 12 -19.93 -18.36 -3.66
CA GLY A 12 -19.23 -19.31 -2.79
C GLY A 12 -17.71 -19.29 -2.93
N ARG A 13 -17.13 -20.41 -3.38
CA ARG A 13 -15.68 -20.61 -3.44
C ARG A 13 -14.96 -19.65 -4.39
N GLN A 14 -15.57 -19.33 -5.53
CA GLN A 14 -14.95 -18.43 -6.52
C GLN A 14 -14.87 -17.01 -6.00
N LEU A 15 -15.94 -16.56 -5.32
CA LEU A 15 -15.95 -15.26 -4.62
C LEU A 15 -14.85 -15.19 -3.55
N ALA A 16 -14.72 -16.23 -2.72
CA ALA A 16 -13.70 -16.26 -1.68
C ALA A 16 -12.26 -16.17 -2.24
N LEU A 17 -11.99 -16.82 -3.37
CA LEU A 17 -10.67 -16.74 -4.03
C LEU A 17 -10.39 -15.34 -4.59
N MET A 18 -11.39 -14.67 -5.15
CA MET A 18 -11.23 -13.30 -5.65
C MET A 18 -10.99 -12.30 -4.51
N GLU A 19 -11.75 -12.40 -3.43
CA GLU A 19 -11.57 -11.56 -2.23
C GLU A 19 -10.19 -11.80 -1.59
N LEU A 20 -9.78 -13.07 -1.49
CA LEU A 20 -8.44 -13.42 -1.00
C LEU A 20 -7.34 -12.84 -1.90
N ALA A 21 -7.50 -12.92 -3.22
CA ALA A 21 -6.55 -12.33 -4.17
C ALA A 21 -6.46 -10.81 -4.02
N ALA A 22 -7.58 -10.12 -3.82
CA ALA A 22 -7.61 -8.68 -3.57
C ALA A 22 -6.91 -8.31 -2.26
N GLN A 23 -7.17 -9.05 -1.17
CA GLN A 23 -6.53 -8.87 0.12
C GLN A 23 -5.02 -9.14 0.07
N LEU A 24 -4.60 -10.20 -0.63
CA LEU A 24 -3.18 -10.50 -0.85
C LEU A 24 -2.49 -9.39 -1.63
N LYS A 25 -3.11 -8.90 -2.72
CA LYS A 25 -2.56 -7.79 -3.51
C LYS A 25 -2.36 -6.55 -2.65
N PHE A 26 -3.36 -6.19 -1.84
CA PHE A 26 -3.25 -5.06 -0.90
C PHE A 26 -2.12 -5.28 0.11
N THR A 27 -2.05 -6.47 0.71
CA THR A 27 -1.03 -6.83 1.70
C THR A 27 0.37 -6.71 1.11
N ILE A 28 0.59 -7.19 -0.12
CA ILE A 28 1.89 -7.11 -0.80
C ILE A 28 2.30 -5.64 -1.01
N TYR A 29 1.41 -4.80 -1.54
CA TYR A 29 1.71 -3.38 -1.73
C TYR A 29 1.96 -2.65 -0.41
N ALA A 30 1.19 -2.94 0.63
CA ALA A 30 1.37 -2.34 1.96
C ALA A 30 2.74 -2.72 2.56
N VAL A 31 3.12 -4.01 2.48
CA VAL A 31 4.42 -4.49 2.96
C VAL A 31 5.57 -3.83 2.18
N LEU A 32 5.43 -3.67 0.86
CA LEU A 32 6.44 -2.98 0.03
C LEU A 32 6.61 -1.52 0.44
N ILE A 33 5.52 -0.76 0.57
CA ILE A 33 5.56 0.66 0.97
C ILE A 33 6.24 0.78 2.35
N VAL A 34 5.80 -0.01 3.33
CA VAL A 34 6.30 0.08 4.69
C VAL A 34 7.80 -0.22 4.76
N ASN A 35 8.29 -1.27 4.09
CA ASN A 35 9.70 -1.64 4.16
C ASN A 35 10.59 -0.76 3.29
N LEU A 36 10.08 -0.20 2.19
CA LEU A 36 10.86 0.69 1.32
C LEU A 36 11.08 2.07 1.95
N PHE A 37 10.04 2.65 2.56
CA PHE A 37 10.15 3.97 3.20
C PHE A 37 10.68 3.89 4.64
N PHE A 38 10.43 2.80 5.36
CA PHE A 38 10.87 2.61 6.74
C PHE A 38 11.48 1.21 6.93
N PRO A 39 12.76 1.00 6.57
CA PRO A 39 13.45 -0.29 6.66
C PRO A 39 13.93 -0.65 8.08
N TRP A 40 13.21 -0.26 9.13
CA TRP A 40 13.45 -0.64 10.53
C TRP A 40 12.85 -2.02 10.88
N GLY A 41 13.42 -2.74 11.85
CA GLY A 41 12.83 -4.00 12.37
C GLY A 41 12.95 -5.22 11.46
N ILE A 42 13.86 -5.20 10.49
CA ILE A 42 14.22 -6.38 9.67
C ILE A 42 15.19 -7.25 10.48
N SER A 43 14.83 -8.51 10.73
CA SER A 43 15.74 -9.42 11.44
C SER A 43 16.93 -9.79 10.56
N GLN A 44 18.15 -9.60 11.08
CA GLN A 44 19.39 -10.06 10.45
C GLN A 44 19.81 -11.46 10.91
N SER A 45 19.05 -12.08 11.82
CA SER A 45 19.32 -13.42 12.35
C SER A 45 18.09 -14.32 12.25
N PHE A 46 18.33 -15.63 12.11
CA PHE A 46 17.27 -16.64 12.12
C PHE A 46 16.87 -17.10 13.54
N ALA A 47 17.28 -16.35 14.58
CA ALA A 47 16.89 -16.67 15.94
C ALA A 47 15.36 -16.52 16.11
N PRO A 48 14.67 -17.47 16.76
CA PRO A 48 13.21 -17.41 16.92
C PRO A 48 12.71 -16.10 17.53
N GLY A 49 13.42 -15.58 18.54
CA GLY A 49 13.07 -14.30 19.17
C GLY A 49 13.21 -13.09 18.24
N ALA A 50 14.21 -13.10 17.36
CA ALA A 50 14.41 -12.02 16.38
C ALA A 50 13.34 -12.05 15.27
N LEU A 51 12.90 -13.24 14.85
CA LEU A 51 11.79 -13.41 13.91
C LEU A 51 10.46 -12.94 14.50
N LEU A 52 10.17 -13.25 15.77
CA LEU A 52 8.96 -12.78 16.43
C LEU A 52 8.93 -11.26 16.56
N LEU A 53 10.04 -10.63 16.92
CA LEU A 53 10.15 -9.17 16.98
C LEU A 53 9.96 -8.53 15.60
N ALA A 54 10.55 -9.11 14.55
CA ALA A 54 10.37 -8.62 13.18
C ALA A 54 8.91 -8.75 12.71
N ALA A 55 8.23 -9.86 13.03
CA ALA A 55 6.83 -10.08 12.72
C ALA A 55 5.93 -9.06 13.45
N PHE A 56 6.18 -8.80 14.73
CA PHE A 56 5.43 -7.81 15.50
C PHE A 56 5.68 -6.38 14.98
N ALA A 57 6.93 -6.04 14.67
CA ALA A 57 7.28 -4.75 14.07
C ALA A 57 6.58 -4.55 12.72
N LEU A 58 6.52 -5.58 11.87
CA LEU A 58 5.78 -5.50 10.60
C LEU A 58 4.28 -5.30 10.83
N ALA A 59 3.68 -6.09 11.72
CA ALA A 59 2.25 -5.99 12.05
C ALA A 59 1.89 -4.60 12.59
N ALA A 60 2.71 -4.03 13.48
CA ALA A 60 2.50 -2.70 14.03
C ALA A 60 2.51 -1.62 12.93
N LYS A 61 3.48 -1.69 12.00
CA LYS A 61 3.54 -0.73 10.89
C LYS A 61 2.35 -0.86 9.93
N LEU A 62 1.94 -2.09 9.62
CA LEU A 62 0.75 -2.34 8.79
C LEU A 62 -0.52 -1.81 9.47
N ALA A 63 -0.63 -1.95 10.80
CA ALA A 63 -1.75 -1.39 11.56
C ALA A 63 -1.78 0.15 11.49
N VAL A 64 -0.61 0.81 11.62
CA VAL A 64 -0.51 2.27 11.49
C VAL A 64 -0.87 2.72 10.07
N LEU A 65 -0.33 2.08 9.04
CA LEU A 65 -0.64 2.40 7.64
C LEU A 65 -2.12 2.15 7.33
N GLY A 66 -2.69 1.05 7.84
CA GLY A 66 -4.11 0.74 7.73
C GLY A 66 -5.00 1.77 8.42
N ALA A 67 -4.63 2.25 9.61
CA ALA A 67 -5.36 3.31 10.30
C ALA A 67 -5.34 4.62 9.51
N PHE A 68 -4.18 5.00 8.96
CA PHE A 68 -4.06 6.19 8.12
C PHE A 68 -4.89 6.08 6.84
N LEU A 69 -4.90 4.89 6.21
CA LEU A 69 -5.74 4.61 5.05
C LEU A 69 -7.23 4.72 5.41
N ALA A 70 -7.67 4.11 6.51
CA ALA A 70 -9.07 4.14 6.95
C ALA A 70 -9.55 5.56 7.24
N ILE A 71 -8.72 6.39 7.88
CA ILE A 71 -9.01 7.82 8.12
C ILE A 71 -9.12 8.55 6.79
N SER A 72 -8.18 8.34 5.87
CA SER A 72 -8.15 8.99 4.55
C SER A 72 -9.39 8.63 3.72
N GLU A 73 -9.78 7.35 3.69
CA GLU A 73 -10.99 6.89 2.99
C GLU A 73 -12.28 7.42 3.61
N THR A 74 -12.31 7.61 4.93
CA THR A 74 -13.50 8.15 5.62
C THR A 74 -13.60 9.67 5.45
N ALA A 75 -12.46 10.37 5.39
CA ALA A 75 -12.42 11.83 5.29
C ALA A 75 -12.63 12.33 3.84
N MET A 76 -12.21 11.57 2.83
CA MET A 76 -12.26 12.01 1.44
C MET A 76 -13.50 11.49 0.71
N ALA A 77 -14.22 12.38 0.03
CA ALA A 77 -15.28 11.96 -0.89
C ALA A 77 -14.69 11.20 -2.09
N LYS A 78 -15.40 10.15 -2.56
CA LYS A 78 -14.98 9.37 -3.72
C LYS A 78 -14.73 10.29 -4.93
N MET A 79 -13.50 10.25 -5.46
CA MET A 79 -13.13 11.02 -6.65
C MET A 79 -13.90 10.53 -7.87
N ARG A 80 -14.26 11.46 -8.78
CA ARG A 80 -14.86 11.12 -10.07
C ARG A 80 -13.82 10.40 -10.94
N LEU A 81 -14.22 9.30 -11.59
CA LEU A 81 -13.32 8.44 -12.38
C LEU A 81 -12.49 9.21 -13.43
N PHE A 82 -13.09 10.23 -14.05
CA PHE A 82 -12.42 11.07 -15.05
C PHE A 82 -11.32 11.99 -14.50
N MET A 83 -11.26 12.19 -13.18
CA MET A 83 -10.22 13.00 -12.52
C MET A 83 -9.03 12.15 -12.04
N VAL A 84 -9.15 10.83 -12.08
CA VAL A 84 -8.07 9.90 -11.71
C VAL A 84 -6.83 10.08 -12.59
N PRO A 85 -6.93 10.20 -13.93
CA PRO A 85 -5.76 10.42 -14.77
C PRO A 85 -5.03 11.73 -14.43
N THR A 86 -5.77 12.81 -14.18
CA THR A 86 -5.20 14.11 -13.82
C THR A 86 -4.49 14.05 -12.46
N PHE A 87 -5.09 13.40 -11.46
CA PHE A 87 -4.46 13.20 -10.15
C PHE A 87 -3.14 12.41 -10.27
N LEU A 88 -3.16 11.33 -11.07
CA LEU A 88 -1.98 10.50 -11.27
C LEU A 88 -0.87 11.26 -12.02
N ALA A 89 -1.22 12.09 -12.99
CA ALA A 89 -0.27 12.95 -13.69
C ALA A 89 0.45 13.91 -12.73
N VAL A 90 -0.30 14.60 -11.87
CA VAL A 90 0.27 15.53 -10.87
C VAL A 90 1.16 14.78 -9.88
N ALA A 91 0.72 13.64 -9.36
CA ALA A 91 1.51 12.82 -8.43
C ALA A 91 2.82 12.35 -9.07
N PHE A 92 2.78 11.93 -10.35
CA PHE A 92 3.96 11.51 -11.09
C PHE A 92 4.93 12.67 -11.34
N THR A 93 4.43 13.85 -11.71
CA THR A 93 5.28 15.04 -11.88
C THR A 93 5.97 15.42 -10.57
N LEU A 94 5.27 15.36 -9.43
CA LEU A 94 5.87 15.61 -8.11
C LEU A 94 6.95 14.58 -7.76
N ALA A 95 6.71 13.29 -8.02
CA ALA A 95 7.69 12.24 -7.81
C ALA A 95 8.95 12.45 -8.68
N LEU A 96 8.77 12.84 -9.95
CA LEU A 96 9.87 13.15 -10.86
C LEU A 96 10.67 14.37 -10.38
N LEU A 97 10.00 15.43 -9.94
CA LEU A 97 10.66 16.61 -9.38
C LEU A 97 11.48 16.27 -8.13
N GLY A 98 10.93 15.44 -7.23
CA GLY A 98 11.66 14.96 -6.05
C GLY A 98 12.91 14.15 -6.42
N MET A 99 12.77 13.22 -7.38
CA MET A 99 13.91 12.43 -7.89
C MET A 99 14.98 13.33 -8.52
N LEU A 100 14.59 14.27 -9.39
CA LEU A 100 15.53 15.19 -10.04
C LEU A 100 16.23 16.09 -9.02
N SER A 101 15.49 16.60 -8.02
CA SER A 101 16.08 17.41 -6.96
C SER A 101 17.10 16.62 -6.14
N PHE A 102 16.83 15.35 -5.84
CA PHE A 102 17.76 14.48 -5.13
C PHE A 102 19.04 14.26 -5.94
N ILE A 103 18.91 13.93 -7.24
CA ILE A 103 20.05 13.72 -8.14
C ILE A 103 20.90 15.00 -8.28
N MET A 104 20.26 16.16 -8.44
CA MET A 104 20.97 17.44 -8.56
C MET A 104 21.76 17.77 -7.29
N LEU A 105 21.17 17.53 -6.11
CA LEU A 105 21.84 17.74 -4.82
C LEU A 105 22.98 16.75 -4.57
N GLU A 106 22.84 15.50 -4.99
CA GLU A 106 23.89 14.48 -4.88
C GLU A 106 25.07 14.73 -5.84
N SER A 107 24.82 15.40 -6.98
CA SER A 107 25.83 15.73 -7.97
C SER A 107 26.69 16.97 -7.67
N LEU A 108 26.42 17.66 -6.55
CA LEU A 108 27.07 18.90 -6.10
C LEU A 108 28.04 18.63 -4.94
#